data_AF-A0A0L1MHK6-F1
#
_entry.id   AF-A0A0L1MHK6-F1
#
_cell.length_a   1.000
_cell.length_b   1.000
_cell.length_c   1.000
_cell.angle_alpha   90.00
_cell.angle_beta   90.00
_cell.angle_gamma   90.00
#
_symmetry.space_group_name_H-M   'P 1'
#
loop_
_entity.id
_entity.type
_entity.pdbx_description
1 polymer ?
#
loop_
_entity_poly.entity_id
_entity_poly.type
_entity_poly.pdbx_seq_one_letter_code
_entity_poly.pdbx_strand_id
1 'polypeptide(L)'
;MTTPTELDRFAYSFFHEFARCEYCLKAVGLLEGSPSNPKADWGTFAAQVIAVFDMPPNQETEDAIQYYLTHPPKKQVLLDGTLSWSATLPDHQSQAELVLRLVCRVRNNLFHGGKFNGRWFNPKRSEELLRRGLVILQAVVLGHSKVREAYANRAD
;
A
#
# COMPACT_ATOMS: atom_id res chain seq x y z
N MET A 1 -10.34 9.10 26.99
CA MET A 1 -9.77 8.62 25.71
C MET A 1 -8.33 9.07 25.66
N THR A 2 -7.38 8.18 25.41
CA THR A 2 -5.94 8.50 25.28
C THR A 2 -5.69 9.27 23.99
N THR A 3 -4.76 10.22 24.02
CA THR A 3 -4.33 10.96 22.83
C THR A 3 -3.71 10.00 21.80
N PRO A 4 -4.04 10.11 20.50
CA PRO A 4 -3.44 9.28 19.46
C PRO A 4 -1.92 9.45 19.41
N THR A 5 -1.20 8.33 19.33
CA THR A 5 0.25 8.31 19.12
C THR A 5 0.60 8.80 17.71
N GLU A 6 1.85 9.17 17.45
CA GLU A 6 2.31 9.48 16.09
C GLU A 6 2.08 8.31 15.12
N LEU A 7 2.25 7.07 15.60
CA LEU A 7 2.01 5.88 14.81
C LEU A 7 0.52 5.71 14.44
N ASP A 8 -0.40 6.10 15.34
CA ASP A 8 -1.84 6.13 15.02
C ASP A 8 -2.15 7.18 13.94
N ARG A 9 -1.44 8.32 13.95
CA ARG A 9 -1.58 9.34 12.90
C ARG A 9 -1.06 8.82 11.56
N PHE A 10 0.11 8.17 11.53
CA PHE A 10 0.61 7.55 10.29
C PHE A 10 -0.32 6.47 9.76
N ALA A 11 -0.90 5.66 10.66
CA ALA A 11 -1.87 4.65 10.29
C ALA A 11 -3.12 5.26 9.65
N TYR A 12 -3.65 6.34 10.23
CA TYR A 12 -4.77 7.09 9.68
C TYR A 12 -4.43 7.69 8.31
N SER A 13 -3.29 8.39 8.20
CA SER A 13 -2.85 8.99 6.94
C SER A 13 -2.69 7.94 5.84
N PHE A 14 -2.03 6.82 6.15
CA PHE A 14 -1.86 5.72 5.19
C PHE A 14 -3.20 5.11 4.78
N PHE A 15 -4.10 4.87 5.72
CA PHE A 15 -5.43 4.35 5.42
C PHE A 15 -6.19 5.30 4.47
N HIS A 16 -6.22 6.59 4.81
CA HIS A 16 -6.91 7.61 4.03
C HIS A 16 -6.33 7.69 2.61
N GLU A 17 -5.01 7.75 2.50
CA GLU A 17 -4.29 7.84 1.24
C GLU A 17 -4.50 6.60 0.36
N PHE A 18 -4.38 5.41 0.96
CA PHE A 18 -4.61 4.15 0.26
C PHE A 18 -6.05 4.07 -0.25
N ALA A 19 -7.04 4.41 0.58
CA ALA A 19 -8.45 4.38 0.19
C ALA A 19 -8.75 5.33 -0.98
N ARG A 20 -8.18 6.54 -0.93
CA ARG A 20 -8.29 7.54 -2.01
C ARG A 20 -7.66 7.03 -3.30
N CYS A 21 -6.44 6.49 -3.22
CA CYS A 21 -5.77 5.89 -4.37
C CYS A 21 -6.60 4.74 -4.96
N GLU A 22 -7.07 3.79 -4.14
CA GLU A 22 -7.90 2.66 -4.57
C GLU A 22 -9.15 3.15 -5.30
N TYR A 23 -9.82 4.18 -4.80
CA TYR A 23 -10.95 4.79 -5.48
C TYR A 23 -10.56 5.42 -6.83
N CYS A 24 -9.46 6.17 -6.89
CA CYS A 24 -9.01 6.82 -8.13
C CYS A 24 -8.71 5.78 -9.22
N LEU A 25 -8.07 4.67 -8.87
CA LEU A 25 -7.85 3.55 -9.80
C LEU A 25 -9.18 3.05 -10.38
N LYS A 26 -10.16 2.80 -9.51
CA LYS A 26 -11.51 2.37 -9.92
C LYS A 26 -12.19 3.41 -10.82
N ALA A 27 -12.10 4.69 -10.48
CA ALA A 27 -12.74 5.78 -11.21
C ALA A 27 -12.17 5.97 -12.63
N VAL A 28 -10.89 5.66 -12.85
CA VAL A 28 -10.26 5.75 -14.18
C VAL A 28 -10.34 4.45 -14.98
N GLY A 29 -11.04 3.43 -14.46
CA GLY A 29 -11.26 2.15 -15.13
C GLY A 29 -10.18 1.09 -14.89
N LEU A 30 -9.25 1.32 -13.96
CA LEU A 30 -8.28 0.30 -13.52
C LEU A 30 -8.97 -0.64 -12.52
N LEU A 31 -9.75 -1.57 -13.06
CA LEU A 31 -10.71 -2.41 -12.35
C LEU A 31 -10.47 -3.89 -12.60
N GLU A 32 -10.56 -4.68 -11.54
CA GLU A 32 -10.65 -6.13 -11.58
C GLU A 32 -11.87 -6.63 -10.77
N GLY A 33 -12.18 -7.92 -10.84
CA GLY A 33 -13.30 -8.52 -10.14
C GLY A 33 -14.60 -8.56 -10.96
N SER A 34 -15.75 -8.61 -10.29
CA SER A 34 -17.07 -8.68 -10.93
C SER A 34 -17.74 -7.31 -10.96
N PRO A 35 -18.72 -7.06 -11.85
CA PRO A 35 -19.51 -5.83 -11.83
C PRO A 35 -20.18 -5.53 -10.48
N SER A 36 -20.55 -6.58 -9.72
CA SER A 36 -21.12 -6.46 -8.37
C SER A 36 -20.11 -6.28 -7.25
N ASN A 37 -18.81 -6.48 -7.53
CA ASN A 37 -17.73 -6.34 -6.55
C ASN A 37 -16.45 -5.83 -7.24
N PRO A 38 -16.47 -4.57 -7.75
CA PRO A 38 -15.33 -3.99 -8.43
C PRO A 38 -14.18 -3.72 -7.45
N LYS A 39 -12.97 -4.15 -7.82
CA LYS A 39 -11.73 -3.92 -7.07
C LYS A 39 -10.77 -3.11 -7.92
N ALA A 40 -9.86 -2.38 -7.29
CA ALA A 40 -8.80 -1.71 -8.02
C ALA A 40 -7.81 -2.75 -8.57
N ASP A 41 -7.48 -2.65 -9.85
CA ASP A 41 -6.47 -3.49 -10.50
C ASP A 41 -5.07 -2.92 -10.27
N TRP A 42 -4.45 -3.32 -9.16
CA TRP A 42 -3.10 -2.92 -8.80
C TRP A 42 -2.03 -3.52 -9.72
N GLY A 43 -2.31 -4.64 -10.41
CA GLY A 43 -1.36 -5.28 -11.31
C GLY A 43 -1.22 -4.52 -12.63
N THR A 44 -2.36 -4.23 -13.28
CA THR A 44 -2.38 -3.37 -14.48
C THR A 44 -1.87 -1.98 -14.14
N PHE A 45 -2.25 -1.42 -12.99
CA PHE A 45 -1.72 -0.12 -12.55
C PHE A 45 -0.19 -0.15 -12.42
N ALA A 46 0.39 -1.18 -11.80
CA ALA A 46 1.84 -1.32 -11.65
C ALA A 46 2.58 -1.29 -13.00
N ALA A 47 2.04 -1.98 -14.01
CA ALA A 47 2.60 -1.96 -15.37
C ALA A 47 2.58 -0.56 -16.00
N GLN A 48 1.55 0.24 -15.70
CA GLN A 48 1.40 1.60 -16.23
C GLN A 48 2.25 2.65 -15.51
N VAL A 49 2.75 2.35 -14.30
CA VAL A 49 3.65 3.24 -13.52
C VAL A 49 5.07 2.69 -13.40
N ILE A 50 5.46 1.75 -14.26
CA ILE A 50 6.76 1.06 -14.17
C ILE A 50 7.95 2.04 -14.15
N ALA A 51 7.85 3.16 -14.88
CA ALA A 51 8.87 4.20 -14.91
C ALA A 51 9.18 4.83 -13.54
N VAL A 52 8.21 4.85 -12.60
CA VAL A 52 8.44 5.33 -11.22
C VAL A 52 9.39 4.40 -10.46
N PHE A 53 9.44 3.12 -10.85
CA PHE A 53 10.30 2.12 -10.22
C PHE A 53 11.64 2.00 -10.94
N ASP A 54 11.65 2.11 -12.27
CA ASP A 54 12.88 2.05 -13.06
C ASP A 54 13.72 3.33 -12.92
N MET A 55 13.06 4.49 -12.78
CA MET A 55 13.67 5.79 -12.58
C MET A 55 12.90 6.58 -11.51
N PRO A 56 13.15 6.30 -10.21
CA PRO A 56 12.47 6.99 -9.13
C PRO A 56 12.62 8.52 -9.22
N PRO A 57 11.56 9.30 -8.97
CA PRO A 57 11.57 10.75 -9.15
C PRO A 57 12.47 11.50 -8.16
N ASN A 58 12.86 10.85 -7.06
CA ASN A 58 13.76 11.38 -6.04
C ASN A 58 14.30 10.24 -5.15
N GLN A 59 15.32 10.55 -4.35
CA GLN A 59 15.96 9.61 -3.42
C GLN A 59 14.98 9.05 -2.39
N GLU A 60 14.03 9.86 -1.91
CA GLU A 60 13.06 9.42 -0.90
C GLU A 60 12.17 8.28 -1.43
N THR A 61 11.76 8.37 -2.70
CA THR A 61 10.97 7.34 -3.39
C THR A 61 11.81 6.08 -3.62
N GLU A 62 13.06 6.23 -4.07
CA GLU A 62 13.99 5.10 -4.23
C GLU A 62 14.19 4.35 -2.91
N ASP A 63 14.50 5.07 -1.83
CA ASP A 63 14.69 4.49 -0.51
C ASP A 63 13.42 3.80 0.01
N ALA A 64 12.24 4.35 -0.30
CA ALA A 64 10.97 3.76 0.08
C ALA A 64 10.72 2.43 -0.65
N ILE A 65 10.96 2.40 -1.95
CA ILE A 65 10.89 1.20 -2.79
C ILE A 65 11.87 0.14 -2.24
N GLN A 66 13.13 0.53 -2.02
CA GLN A 66 14.16 -0.37 -1.51
C GLN A 66 13.83 -0.91 -0.13
N TYR A 67 13.21 -0.11 0.75
CA TYR A 67 12.75 -0.58 2.05
C TYR A 67 11.70 -1.69 1.93
N TYR A 68 10.74 -1.55 1.02
CA TYR A 68 9.71 -2.58 0.79
C TYR A 68 10.29 -3.89 0.23
N LEU A 69 11.30 -3.80 -0.64
CA LEU A 69 12.00 -4.96 -1.20
C LEU A 69 12.84 -5.69 -0.14
N THR A 70 13.47 -4.96 0.77
CA THR A 70 14.37 -5.51 1.80
C THR A 70 13.65 -5.92 3.09
N HIS A 71 12.52 -5.30 3.41
CA HIS A 71 11.77 -5.53 4.65
C HIS A 71 10.28 -5.89 4.41
N PRO A 72 9.96 -6.81 3.48
CA PRO A 72 8.60 -7.03 2.98
C PRO A 72 7.62 -7.38 4.12
N PRO A 73 6.42 -6.78 4.15
CA PRO A 73 5.40 -7.11 5.14
C PRO A 73 4.97 -8.57 5.02
N LYS A 74 4.88 -9.24 6.19
CA LYS A 74 4.31 -10.59 6.28
C LYS A 74 2.83 -10.56 5.95
N LYS A 75 2.29 -11.67 5.48
CA LYS A 75 0.85 -11.88 5.27
C LYS A 75 0.29 -12.76 6.39
N GLN A 76 -0.88 -12.42 6.92
CA GLN A 76 -1.60 -13.30 7.83
C GLN A 76 -2.14 -14.50 7.07
N VAL A 77 -1.87 -15.70 7.58
CA VAL A 77 -2.27 -16.98 6.98
C VAL A 77 -2.86 -17.90 8.05
N LEU A 78 -3.59 -18.92 7.63
CA LEU A 78 -3.99 -20.01 8.50
C LEU A 78 -3.00 -21.16 8.29
N LEU A 79 -2.29 -21.56 9.34
CA LEU A 79 -1.38 -22.70 9.35
C LEU A 79 -1.85 -23.67 10.43
N ASP A 80 -2.20 -24.90 10.04
CA ASP A 80 -2.67 -25.94 10.94
C ASP A 80 -3.81 -25.48 11.87
N GLY A 81 -4.78 -24.75 11.30
CA GLY A 81 -5.94 -24.22 12.04
C GLY A 81 -5.64 -23.01 12.93
N THR A 82 -4.40 -22.52 12.96
CA THR A 82 -3.98 -21.38 13.79
C THR A 82 -3.57 -20.18 12.93
N LEU A 83 -3.96 -18.97 13.34
CA LEU A 83 -3.52 -17.74 12.69
C LEU A 83 -2.00 -17.58 12.85
N SER A 84 -1.31 -17.46 11.73
CA SER A 84 0.14 -17.33 11.64
C SER A 84 0.54 -16.23 10.65
N TRP A 85 1.84 -15.98 10.53
CA TRP A 85 2.41 -14.94 9.68
C TRP A 85 3.43 -15.52 8.71
N SER A 86 3.11 -15.50 7.42
CA SER A 86 3.99 -15.97 6.35
C SER A 86 4.85 -14.84 5.79
N ALA A 87 6.12 -15.15 5.53
CA ALA A 87 7.06 -14.27 4.83
C ALA A 87 7.03 -14.44 3.30
N THR A 88 6.24 -15.38 2.77
CA THR A 88 6.14 -15.65 1.32
C THR A 88 5.74 -14.39 0.57
N LEU A 89 6.52 -14.02 -0.44
CA LEU A 89 6.23 -12.89 -1.33
C LEU A 89 5.01 -13.18 -2.21
N PRO A 90 4.27 -12.16 -2.66
CA PRO A 90 3.19 -12.38 -3.61
C PRO A 90 3.76 -12.67 -4.99
N ASP A 91 3.03 -13.44 -5.80
CA ASP A 91 3.35 -13.58 -7.23
C ASP A 91 3.30 -12.20 -7.90
N HIS A 92 4.22 -11.98 -8.83
CA HIS A 92 4.42 -10.70 -9.51
C HIS A 92 5.16 -10.91 -10.83
N GLN A 93 4.97 -9.99 -11.77
CA GLN A 93 5.64 -9.94 -13.08
C GLN A 93 6.71 -8.84 -13.15
N SER A 94 6.76 -7.94 -12.17
CA SER A 94 7.74 -6.86 -12.09
C SER A 94 8.00 -6.41 -10.65
N GLN A 95 9.08 -5.64 -10.45
CA GLN A 95 9.36 -5.01 -9.15
C GLN A 95 8.26 -4.01 -8.76
N ALA A 96 7.72 -3.26 -9.73
CA ALA A 96 6.59 -2.36 -9.51
C ALA A 96 5.38 -3.10 -8.93
N GLU A 97 5.03 -4.23 -9.55
CA GLU A 97 3.90 -5.04 -9.10
C GLU A 97 4.15 -5.64 -7.72
N LEU A 98 5.35 -6.17 -7.48
CA LEU A 98 5.73 -6.69 -6.17
C LEU A 98 5.51 -5.63 -5.08
N VAL A 99 6.09 -4.44 -5.26
CA VAL A 99 6.02 -3.38 -4.25
C VAL A 99 4.59 -2.91 -4.02
N LEU A 100 3.78 -2.71 -5.08
CA LEU A 100 2.38 -2.32 -4.90
C LEU A 100 1.53 -3.41 -4.23
N ARG A 101 1.79 -4.69 -4.51
CA ARG A 101 1.17 -5.81 -3.78
C ARG A 101 1.60 -5.83 -2.31
N LEU A 102 2.84 -5.48 -1.99
CA LEU A 102 3.30 -5.34 -0.61
C LEU A 102 2.66 -4.13 0.10
N VAL A 103 2.44 -3.00 -0.57
CA VAL A 103 1.65 -1.87 -0.03
C VAL A 103 0.22 -2.31 0.31
N CYS A 104 -0.41 -3.10 -0.58
CA CYS A 104 -1.71 -3.71 -0.30
C CYS A 104 -1.68 -4.65 0.93
N ARG A 105 -0.58 -5.36 1.18
CA ARG A 105 -0.41 -6.16 2.40
C ARG A 105 -0.29 -5.29 3.65
N VAL A 106 0.41 -4.13 3.59
CA VAL A 106 0.43 -3.19 4.72
C VAL A 106 -0.97 -2.73 5.06
N ARG A 107 -1.78 -2.41 4.04
CA ARG A 107 -3.21 -2.13 4.20
C ARG A 107 -3.92 -3.30 4.89
N ASN A 108 -3.82 -4.52 4.38
CA ASN A 108 -4.52 -5.67 4.98
C ASN A 108 -4.12 -5.88 6.44
N ASN A 109 -2.83 -5.75 6.73
CA ASN A 109 -2.27 -5.88 8.07
C ASN A 109 -2.76 -4.77 9.02
N LEU A 110 -3.18 -3.62 8.49
CA LEU A 110 -3.82 -2.56 9.28
C LEU A 110 -5.28 -2.95 9.61
N PHE A 111 -6.02 -3.49 8.65
CA PHE A 111 -7.42 -3.89 8.83
C PHE A 111 -7.63 -5.13 9.72
N HIS A 112 -6.72 -6.11 9.67
CA HIS A 112 -6.91 -7.38 10.37
C HIS A 112 -6.69 -7.32 11.89
N GLY A 113 -6.46 -6.14 12.47
CA GLY A 113 -6.58 -5.94 13.91
C GLY A 113 -5.47 -6.56 14.78
N GLY A 114 -4.70 -7.54 14.27
CA GLY A 114 -3.64 -8.22 15.01
C GLY A 114 -2.49 -7.32 15.48
N LYS A 115 -2.49 -6.06 15.04
CA LYS A 115 -1.58 -5.00 15.49
C LYS A 115 -2.10 -4.20 16.69
N PHE A 116 -3.35 -4.38 17.12
CA PHE A 116 -4.04 -3.46 18.04
C PHE A 116 -4.52 -4.11 19.35
N ASN A 117 -3.93 -5.24 19.78
CA ASN A 117 -4.20 -5.82 21.11
C ASN A 117 -3.54 -4.98 22.23
N GLY A 118 -4.01 -3.75 22.41
CA GLY A 118 -3.53 -2.77 23.40
C GLY A 118 -2.20 -2.09 23.07
N ARG A 119 -1.46 -2.56 22.04
CA ARG A 119 -0.19 -1.98 21.58
C ARG A 119 0.14 -2.37 20.16
N TRP A 120 0.90 -1.50 19.47
CA TRP A 120 1.46 -1.79 18.15
C TRP A 120 2.46 -2.95 18.19
N PHE A 121 2.26 -3.94 17.32
CA PHE A 121 3.27 -4.99 17.10
C PHE A 121 4.43 -4.44 16.27
N ASN A 122 5.66 -4.55 16.81
CA ASN A 122 6.88 -3.97 16.23
C ASN A 122 6.67 -2.51 15.73
N PRO A 123 6.53 -1.54 16.65
CA PRO A 123 6.13 -0.17 16.33
C PRO A 123 7.02 0.49 15.28
N LYS A 124 8.35 0.38 15.43
CA LYS A 124 9.33 0.97 14.49
C LYS A 124 9.17 0.44 13.08
N ARG A 125 9.01 -0.88 12.92
CA ARG A 125 8.77 -1.48 11.60
C ARG A 125 7.42 -1.06 11.02
N SER A 126 6.39 -0.98 11.87
CA SER A 126 5.07 -0.52 11.42
C SER A 126 5.12 0.93 10.93
N GLU A 127 5.84 1.79 11.63
CA GLU A 127 6.06 3.18 11.26
C GLU A 127 6.76 3.31 9.89
N GLU A 128 7.89 2.62 9.70
CA GLU A 128 8.62 2.66 8.43
C GLU A 128 7.76 2.16 7.26
N LEU A 129 7.03 1.05 7.44
CA LEU A 129 6.14 0.54 6.39
C LEU A 129 5.03 1.55 6.03
N LEU A 130 4.44 2.22 7.02
CA LEU A 130 3.39 3.21 6.80
C LEU A 130 3.95 4.47 6.11
N ARG A 131 5.06 5.02 6.62
CA ARG A 131 5.69 6.23 6.07
C ARG A 131 6.20 6.01 4.64
N ARG A 132 6.94 4.93 4.41
CA ARG A 132 7.42 4.58 3.05
C ARG A 132 6.28 4.23 2.12
N GLY A 133 5.20 3.63 2.64
CA GLY A 133 3.99 3.35 1.87
C GLY A 133 3.29 4.62 1.36
N LEU A 134 3.23 5.66 2.19
CA LEU A 134 2.71 6.98 1.80
C LEU A 134 3.52 7.59 0.65
N VAL A 135 4.86 7.57 0.76
CA VAL A 135 5.77 8.06 -0.30
C VAL A 135 5.53 7.32 -1.62
N ILE A 136 5.46 5.98 -1.57
CA ILE A 136 5.22 5.15 -2.76
C ILE A 136 3.87 5.49 -3.39
N LEU A 137 2.79 5.56 -2.59
CA LEU A 137 1.44 5.88 -3.07
C LEU A 137 1.41 7.25 -3.77
N GLN A 138 2.04 8.26 -3.18
CA GLN A 138 2.12 9.59 -3.77
C GLN A 138 2.88 9.55 -5.11
N ALA A 139 4.03 8.89 -5.16
CA ALA A 139 4.84 8.81 -6.37
C ALA A 139 4.09 8.14 -7.53
N VAL A 140 3.43 7.01 -7.29
CA VAL A 140 2.69 6.28 -8.33
C VAL A 140 1.42 7.01 -8.77
N VAL A 141 0.73 7.72 -7.87
CA VAL A 141 -0.41 8.57 -8.24
C VAL A 141 0.06 9.69 -9.18
N LEU A 142 1.15 10.38 -8.85
CA LEU A 142 1.68 11.47 -9.67
C LEU A 142 2.27 10.97 -11.00
N GLY A 143 2.78 9.74 -11.02
CA GLY A 143 3.35 9.07 -12.19
C GLY A 143 2.33 8.63 -13.24
N HIS A 144 1.02 8.66 -12.94
CA HIS A 144 -0.03 8.28 -13.88
C HIS A 144 -1.01 9.42 -14.13
N SER A 145 -1.05 9.95 -15.36
CA SER A 145 -1.85 11.15 -15.71
C SER A 145 -3.32 11.08 -15.30
N LYS A 146 -4.05 10.05 -15.73
CA LYS A 146 -5.49 9.91 -15.40
C LYS A 146 -5.74 9.77 -13.89
N VAL A 147 -4.94 8.96 -13.19
CA VAL A 147 -5.05 8.76 -11.75
C VAL A 147 -4.74 10.07 -11.02
N ARG A 148 -3.70 10.79 -11.42
CA ARG A 148 -3.35 12.12 -10.91
C ARG A 148 -4.50 13.12 -11.08
N GLU A 149 -5.13 13.17 -12.25
CA GLU A 149 -6.28 14.03 -12.53
C GLU A 149 -7.48 13.66 -11.66
N ALA A 150 -7.83 12.37 -11.59
CA ALA A 150 -8.91 11.87 -10.73
C ALA A 150 -8.65 12.18 -9.24
N TYR A 151 -7.39 12.13 -8.83
CA TYR A 151 -6.95 12.44 -7.48
C TYR A 151 -7.08 13.94 -7.19
N ALA A 152 -6.67 14.81 -8.11
CA ALA A 152 -6.76 16.27 -7.96
C ALA A 152 -8.21 16.78 -7.93
N ASN A 153 -9.08 16.26 -8.80
CA ASN A 153 -10.50 16.64 -8.89
C ASN A 153 -11.36 16.19 -7.69
N ARG A 154 -10.73 15.59 -6.68
CA ARG A 154 -11.36 15.08 -5.45
C ARG A 154 -10.69 15.66 -4.19
N ALA A 155 -9.85 16.68 -4.34
CA ALA A 155 -9.21 17.39 -3.23
C ALA A 155 -10.11 18.44 -2.55
N ASP A 156 -11.38 18.55 -2.98
CA ASP A 156 -12.41 19.46 -2.47
C ASP A 156 -13.41 18.76 -1.55
#